data_AF-A0A3B9EP23-F1
#
_entry.id   AF-A0A3B9EP23-F1
#
_cell.length_a   1.000
_cell.length_b   1.000
_cell.length_c   1.000
_cell.angle_alpha   90.00
_cell.angle_beta   90.00
_cell.angle_gamma   90.00
#
_symmetry.space_group_name_H-M   'P 1'
#
loop_
_entity.id
_entity.type
_entity.pdbx_description
1 polymer ?
#
loop_
_entity_poly.entity_id
_entity_poly.type
_entity_poly.pdbx_seq_one_letter_code
_entity_poly.pdbx_strand_id
1 'polypeptide(L)'
;YPPYNIEQVGEDKYRISMAVAGFGENDLDVTINDGTLIVTGKHEGDKDEDVVYIHRGIAGRAFERRFQLADHIEVKDGVLENGLLHIELERVIPEEKKPRKIAIAGGQKLVESKAA
;
A
#
# COMPACT_ATOMS: atom_id res chain seq x y z
N TYR A 1 -14.92 -7.24 -4.33
CA TYR A 1 -14.39 -8.06 -5.43
C TYR A 1 -13.23 -7.29 -6.03
N PRO A 2 -12.10 -7.95 -6.32
CA PRO A 2 -11.82 -9.36 -6.01
C PRO A 2 -11.64 -9.61 -4.50
N PRO A 3 -11.58 -10.87 -4.04
CA PRO A 3 -11.10 -11.21 -2.70
C PRO A 3 -9.64 -10.82 -2.52
N TYR A 4 -9.26 -10.41 -1.31
CA TYR A 4 -7.89 -10.05 -0.98
C TYR A 4 -7.59 -10.29 0.50
N ASN A 5 -6.30 -10.41 0.81
CA ASN A 5 -5.74 -10.43 2.15
C ASN A 5 -4.82 -9.22 2.34
N ILE A 6 -4.65 -8.80 3.59
CA ILE A 6 -3.61 -7.85 4.00
C ILE A 6 -2.84 -8.53 5.14
N GLU A 7 -1.55 -8.73 4.92
CA GLU A 7 -0.70 -9.55 5.77
C GLU A 7 0.46 -8.69 6.30
N GLN A 8 0.81 -8.86 7.58
CA GLN A 8 2.06 -8.33 8.10
C GLN A 8 3.14 -9.39 7.92
N VAL A 9 4.16 -9.09 7.12
CA VAL A 9 5.24 -10.03 6.75
C VAL A 9 6.57 -9.68 7.43
N GLY A 10 6.61 -8.59 8.21
CA GLY A 10 7.76 -8.18 9.01
C GLY A 10 7.44 -7.00 9.94
N GLU A 11 8.46 -6.50 10.65
CA GLU A 11 8.31 -5.45 11.69
C GLU A 11 7.77 -4.11 11.14
N ASP A 12 8.01 -3.81 9.86
CA ASP A 12 7.44 -2.65 9.17
C ASP A 12 7.04 -3.02 7.72
N LYS A 13 6.80 -4.30 7.44
CA LYS A 13 6.51 -4.81 6.10
C LYS A 13 5.13 -5.44 6.04
N TYR A 14 4.37 -5.07 5.02
CA TYR A 14 3.02 -5.59 4.79
C TYR A 14 2.88 -6.03 3.34
N ARG A 15 1.92 -6.92 3.09
CA ARG A 15 1.60 -7.39 1.75
C ARG A 15 0.10 -7.37 1.54
N ILE A 16 -0.33 -6.83 0.41
CA ILE A 16 -1.70 -7.03 -0.08
C ILE A 16 -1.64 -8.15 -1.12
N SER A 17 -2.43 -9.21 -0.92
CA SER A 17 -2.52 -10.35 -1.83
C SER A 17 -3.94 -10.40 -2.40
N MET A 18 -4.13 -10.17 -3.69
CA MET A 18 -5.45 -10.06 -4.32
C MET A 18 -5.66 -11.07 -5.44
N ALA A 19 -6.80 -11.76 -5.44
CA ALA A 19 -7.10 -12.77 -6.45
C ALA A 19 -7.53 -12.11 -7.77
N VAL A 20 -6.69 -12.17 -8.79
CA VAL A 20 -6.88 -11.55 -10.11
C VAL A 20 -6.74 -12.56 -11.25
N ALA A 21 -7.05 -13.83 -10.97
CA ALA A 21 -7.01 -14.90 -11.96
C ALA A 21 -7.84 -14.52 -13.20
N GLY A 22 -7.22 -14.65 -14.37
CA GLY A 22 -7.78 -14.25 -15.65
C GLY A 22 -7.17 -12.97 -16.23
N PHE A 23 -6.65 -12.06 -15.39
CA PHE A 23 -5.99 -10.83 -15.83
C PHE A 23 -4.51 -11.06 -16.10
N GLY A 24 -4.03 -10.57 -17.26
CA GLY A 24 -2.60 -10.43 -17.53
C GLY A 24 -2.02 -9.15 -16.93
N GLU A 25 -0.70 -8.99 -16.96
CA GLU A 25 -0.02 -7.79 -16.47
C GLU A 25 -0.52 -6.51 -17.14
N ASN A 26 -0.76 -6.56 -18.46
CA ASN A 26 -1.26 -5.42 -19.23
C ASN A 26 -2.75 -5.10 -18.98
N ASP A 27 -3.49 -6.02 -18.35
CA ASP A 27 -4.90 -5.79 -17.99
C ASP A 27 -5.04 -5.10 -16.62
N LEU A 28 -3.95 -4.93 -15.88
CA LEU A 28 -3.93 -4.42 -14.51
C LEU A 28 -3.21 -3.08 -14.44
N ASP A 29 -3.79 -2.15 -13.69
CA ASP A 29 -3.15 -0.88 -13.35
C ASP A 29 -3.15 -0.69 -11.83
N VAL A 30 -2.01 -0.28 -11.30
CA VAL A 30 -1.78 -0.06 -9.87
C VAL A 30 -1.20 1.33 -9.68
N THR A 31 -2.00 2.23 -9.09
CA THR A 31 -1.65 3.64 -8.93
C THR A 31 -1.86 4.10 -7.49
N ILE A 32 -1.11 5.13 -7.07
CA ILE A 32 -1.32 5.79 -5.79
C ILE A 32 -1.78 7.22 -6.06
N ASN A 33 -2.87 7.62 -5.42
CA ASN A 33 -3.36 8.99 -5.45
C ASN A 33 -3.79 9.40 -4.04
N ASP A 34 -3.24 10.51 -3.52
CA ASP A 34 -3.58 11.09 -2.22
C ASP A 34 -3.65 10.07 -1.07
N GLY A 35 -2.62 9.22 -0.94
CA GLY A 35 -2.55 8.17 0.09
C GLY A 35 -3.52 7.00 -0.11
N THR A 36 -4.19 6.93 -1.27
CA THR A 36 -5.04 5.82 -1.67
C THR A 36 -4.35 5.01 -2.75
N LEU A 37 -4.09 3.73 -2.47
CA LEU A 37 -3.69 2.76 -3.48
C LEU A 37 -4.93 2.28 -4.24
N ILE A 38 -4.91 2.45 -5.56
CA ILE A 38 -5.98 2.08 -6.47
C ILE A 38 -5.45 0.96 -7.36
N VAL A 39 -6.17 -0.15 -7.39
CA VAL A 39 -5.90 -1.28 -8.28
C VAL A 39 -7.09 -1.45 -9.21
N THR A 40 -6.87 -1.31 -10.50
CA THR A 40 -7.89 -1.56 -11.51
C THR A 40 -7.50 -2.76 -12.36
N GLY A 41 -8.51 -3.49 -12.81
CA GLY A 41 -8.34 -4.53 -13.80
C GLY A 41 -9.40 -4.41 -14.87
N LYS A 42 -8.98 -4.46 -16.13
CA LYS A 42 -9.86 -4.39 -17.30
C LYS A 42 -9.22 -5.19 -18.42
N HIS A 43 -9.96 -6.14 -18.99
CA HIS A 43 -9.54 -6.75 -20.25
C HIS A 43 -9.67 -5.74 -21.38
N GLU A 44 -8.55 -5.41 -22.00
CA GLU A 44 -8.58 -4.69 -23.27
C GLU A 44 -9.05 -5.66 -24.37
N GLY A 45 -10.19 -5.34 -24.99
CA GLY A 45 -10.65 -6.09 -26.17
C GLY A 45 -11.51 -7.32 -25.88
N ASP A 46 -12.23 -7.37 -24.75
CA ASP A 46 -13.16 -8.45 -24.38
C ASP A 46 -14.48 -8.44 -25.22
N LYS A 47 -14.28 -8.31 -26.51
CA LYS A 47 -15.24 -8.35 -27.60
C LYS A 47 -14.75 -9.39 -28.61
N ASP A 48 -14.57 -10.61 -28.13
CA ASP A 48 -14.73 -11.77 -29.00
C ASP A 48 -16.22 -11.86 -29.38
N GLU A 49 -16.67 -10.92 -30.22
CA GLU A 49 -18.06 -10.84 -30.71
C GLU A 49 -18.45 -12.14 -31.47
N ASP A 50 -17.45 -12.92 -31.89
CA ASP A 50 -17.59 -14.18 -32.63
C ASP A 50 -17.52 -15.45 -31.77
N VAL A 51 -17.28 -15.36 -30.45
CA VAL A 51 -17.17 -16.57 -29.60
C VAL A 51 -18.54 -16.98 -29.07
N VAL A 52 -18.99 -18.15 -29.51
CA VAL A 52 -20.20 -18.81 -28.99
C VAL A 52 -19.84 -19.62 -27.75
N TYR A 53 -20.17 -19.07 -26.58
CA TYR A 53 -20.00 -19.77 -25.31
C TYR A 53 -21.12 -20.80 -25.09
N ILE A 54 -20.77 -22.07 -24.92
CA ILE A 54 -21.71 -23.10 -24.43
C ILE A 54 -21.95 -22.95 -22.91
N HIS A 55 -20.92 -22.54 -22.17
CA HIS A 55 -20.97 -22.15 -20.77
C HIS A 55 -19.85 -21.15 -20.47
N ARG A 56 -20.17 -20.03 -19.79
CA ARG A 56 -19.19 -19.00 -19.41
C ARG A 56 -19.17 -18.81 -17.89
N GLY A 57 -18.33 -19.58 -17.21
CA GLY A 57 -18.14 -19.51 -15.75
C GLY A 57 -17.13 -18.46 -15.30
N ILE A 58 -16.27 -17.98 -16.20
CA ILE A 58 -15.25 -16.96 -15.93
C ILE A 58 -15.59 -15.74 -16.79
N ALA A 59 -16.13 -14.72 -16.14
CA ALA A 59 -16.38 -13.44 -16.78
C ALA A 59 -15.29 -12.47 -16.30
N GLY A 60 -14.48 -11.98 -17.24
CA GLY A 60 -13.44 -10.98 -17.02
C GLY A 60 -14.04 -9.60 -16.71
N ARG A 61 -14.73 -9.48 -15.58
CA ARG A 61 -15.39 -8.24 -15.20
C ARG A 61 -14.35 -7.23 -14.77
N ALA A 62 -14.39 -6.06 -15.42
CA ALA A 62 -13.59 -4.94 -14.97
C ALA A 62 -13.86 -4.64 -13.48
N PHE A 63 -12.80 -4.31 -12.76
CA PHE A 63 -12.89 -4.00 -11.33
C PHE A 63 -12.02 -2.79 -10.99
N GLU A 64 -12.37 -2.16 -9.88
CA GLU A 64 -11.55 -1.19 -9.20
C GLU A 64 -11.58 -1.51 -7.70
N ARG A 65 -10.41 -1.54 -7.08
CA ARG A 65 -10.25 -1.74 -5.64
C ARG A 65 -9.38 -0.62 -5.08
N ARG A 66 -9.83 -0.04 -3.97
CA ARG A 66 -9.11 1.04 -3.28
C ARG A 66 -8.71 0.60 -1.90
N PHE A 67 -7.49 0.95 -1.50
CA PHE A 67 -6.94 0.75 -0.17
C PHE A 67 -6.47 2.10 0.36
N GLN A 68 -7.04 2.52 1.49
CA GLN A 68 -6.50 3.69 2.20
C GLN A 68 -5.21 3.27 2.89
N LEU A 69 -4.10 3.90 2.52
CA LEU A 69 -2.82 3.67 3.19
C LEU A 69 -2.75 4.56 4.43
N ALA A 70 -2.16 4.01 5.49
CA ALA A 70 -1.81 4.81 6.66
C ALA A 70 -0.64 5.74 6.33
N ASP A 71 -0.47 6.78 7.14
CA ASP A 71 0.68 7.67 7.01
C ASP A 71 1.99 6.88 7.03
N HIS A 72 2.95 7.31 6.20
CA HIS A 72 4.29 6.72 6.11
C HIS A 72 4.34 5.29 5.55
N ILE A 73 3.25 4.77 4.97
CA ILE A 73 3.27 3.53 4.19
C ILE A 73 3.57 3.86 2.72
N GLU A 74 4.54 3.16 2.14
CA GLU A 74 4.90 3.25 0.73
C GLU A 74 4.76 1.89 0.05
N VAL A 75 4.34 1.89 -1.23
CA VAL A 75 4.40 0.70 -2.09
C VAL A 75 5.84 0.52 -2.56
N LYS A 76 6.37 -0.70 -2.43
CA LYS A 76 7.74 -1.04 -2.83
C LYS A 76 7.80 -1.85 -4.11
N ASP A 77 6.90 -2.82 -4.26
CA ASP A 77 6.90 -3.73 -5.40
C ASP A 77 5.50 -4.27 -5.69
N GLY A 78 5.30 -4.81 -6.89
CA GLY A 78 4.08 -5.44 -7.36
C GLY A 78 4.42 -6.66 -8.22
N VAL A 79 3.95 -7.84 -7.83
CA VAL A 79 4.20 -9.10 -8.53
C VAL A 79 2.89 -9.82 -8.83
N LEU A 80 2.68 -10.20 -10.08
CA LEU A 80 1.58 -11.07 -10.50
C LEU A 80 2.09 -12.50 -10.60
N GLU A 81 1.59 -13.41 -9.76
CA GLU A 81 2.00 -14.81 -9.77
C GLU A 81 0.80 -15.72 -9.48
N ASN A 82 0.64 -16.80 -10.27
CA ASN A 82 -0.39 -17.82 -10.06
C ASN A 82 -1.83 -17.27 -9.93
N GLY A 83 -2.14 -16.17 -10.62
CA GLY A 83 -3.44 -15.50 -10.56
C GLY A 83 -3.66 -14.65 -9.31
N LEU A 84 -2.60 -14.34 -8.57
CA LEU A 84 -2.59 -13.41 -7.44
C LEU A 84 -1.70 -12.21 -7.75
N LEU A 85 -2.20 -11.01 -7.44
CA LEU A 85 -1.40 -9.79 -7.40
C LEU A 85 -0.93 -9.58 -5.96
N HIS A 86 0.37 -9.62 -5.76
CA HIS A 86 1.05 -9.30 -4.51
C HIS A 86 1.62 -7.88 -4.58
N ILE A 87 1.21 -7.03 -3.65
CA ILE A 87 1.71 -5.65 -3.53
C ILE A 87 2.45 -5.56 -2.20
N GLU A 88 3.75 -5.32 -2.26
CA GLU A 88 4.60 -5.14 -1.09
C GLU A 88 4.52 -3.70 -0.60
N LEU A 89 4.31 -3.54 0.70
CA LEU A 89 4.20 -2.26 1.38
C LEU A 89 5.24 -2.20 2.51
N GLU A 90 5.81 -1.02 2.73
CA GLU A 90 6.75 -0.80 3.84
C GLU A 90 6.42 0.50 4.57
N ARG A 91 6.53 0.47 5.90
CA ARG A 91 6.40 1.66 6.73
C ARG A 91 7.76 2.36 6.86
N VAL A 92 7.86 3.55 6.29
CA VAL A 92 9.07 4.37 6.31
C VAL A 92 8.92 5.48 7.33
N ILE A 93 9.39 5.27 8.57
CA ILE A 93 9.37 6.33 9.59
C ILE A 93 10.47 7.36 9.26
N PRO A 94 10.13 8.63 8.97
CA PRO A 94 11.15 9.63 8.69
C PRO A 94 12.08 9.82 9.89
N GLU A 95 13.39 9.90 9.66
CA GLU A 95 14.39 10.05 10.73
C GLU A 95 14.14 11.28 11.61
N GLU A 96 13.49 12.32 11.08
CA GLU A 96 13.14 13.54 11.80
C GLU A 96 12.15 13.32 12.94
N LYS A 97 11.36 12.24 12.90
CA LYS A 97 10.44 11.84 13.97
C LYS A 97 11.07 10.92 15.00
N LYS A 98 12.35 10.55 14.85
CA LYS A 98 13.07 9.84 15.92
C LYS A 98 13.10 10.74 17.17
N PRO A 99 12.67 10.23 18.33
CA PRO A 99 12.63 11.04 19.55
C PRO A 99 14.02 11.58 19.88
N ARG A 100 14.16 12.91 19.92
CA ARG A 100 15.41 13.59 20.28
C ARG A 100 15.46 13.80 21.78
N LYS A 101 16.59 13.45 22.41
CA LYS A 101 16.82 13.70 23.83
C LYS A 101 17.07 15.20 24.02
N ILE A 102 16.25 15.88 24.82
CA ILE A 102 16.50 17.26 25.22
C ILE A 102 17.45 17.31 26.42
N ALA A 103 18.36 18.29 26.43
CA ALA A 103 19.18 18.58 27.61
C ALA A 103 18.37 19.44 28.60
N ILE A 104 18.31 19.04 29.86
CA ILE A 104 17.73 19.84 30.94
C ILE A 104 18.86 20.64 31.59
N ALA A 105 18.87 21.97 31.42
CA ALA A 105 19.81 22.84 32.10
C ALA A 105 19.37 23.07 33.56
N GLY A 106 20.24 22.79 34.52
CA GLY A 106 20.02 23.06 35.94
C GLY A 106 20.09 24.57 36.22
N GLY A 107 18.98 25.16 36.65
CA GLY A 107 18.93 26.58 36.99
C GLY A 107 19.74 26.91 38.24
N GLN A 108 20.96 27.41 38.07
CA GLN A 108 21.65 28.16 39.13
C GLN A 108 21.19 29.62 39.07
N LYS A 109 20.23 29.97 39.94
CA LYS A 109 20.05 31.36 40.35
C LYS A 109 21.30 31.78 41.10
N LEU A 110 22.12 32.64 40.48
CA LEU A 110 23.13 33.41 41.19
C LEU A 110 22.41 34.30 42.21
N VAL A 111 22.59 34.00 43.49
CA VAL A 111 22.22 34.90 44.58
C VAL A 111 23.42 35.82 44.80
N GLU A 112 23.35 37.04 44.28
CA GLU A 112 24.28 38.10 44.68
C GLU A 112 23.94 38.55 46.10
N SER A 113 24.69 38.06 47.08
CA SER A 113 24.73 38.66 48.42
C SER A 113 25.60 39.91 48.37
N LYS A 114 24.97 41.09 48.37
CA LYS A 114 25.66 42.35 48.66
C LYS A 114 25.63 42.58 50.18
N ALA A 115 26.79 42.39 50.81
CA ALA A 115 27.05 42.73 52.20
C ALA A 115 27.77 44.09 52.29
N ALA A 116 27.40 44.84 53.34
CA ALA A 116 28.03 46.03 53.93
C ALA A 116 28.09 47.32 53.11
#